data_AF-A0A6I7N4E3-F1
#
_entry.id   AF-A0A6I7N4E3-F1
#
_cell.length_a   1.000
_cell.length_b   1.000
_cell.length_c   1.000
_cell.angle_alpha   90.00
_cell.angle_beta   90.00
_cell.angle_gamma   90.00
#
_symmetry.space_group_name_H-M   'P 1'
#
loop_
_entity.id
_entity.type
_entity.pdbx_description
1 polymer ?
#
loop_
_entity_poly.entity_id
_entity_poly.type
_entity_poly.pdbx_seq_one_letter_code
_entity_poly.pdbx_strand_id
1 'polypeptide(L)'
;MKQSADDPQRPVEPPGLERAIWRKLPHAAIASTLIPLLFYLYVLYFPPVSDGGSVEKTVMSAGIAAIAIAVTLWTAIFTVAIGCWIVMVMKGPAKYADSYELSDAEQPREEMHEDTRPTSESGKKYQLEA
;
A
#
# COMPACT_ATOMS: atom_id res chain seq x y z
N MET A 1 -20.01 -25.69 26.96
CA MET A 1 -18.84 -25.23 26.18
C MET A 1 -18.70 -23.75 26.44
N LYS A 2 -17.76 -23.37 27.32
CA LYS A 2 -17.56 -21.99 27.75
C LYS A 2 -16.70 -21.28 26.70
N GLN A 3 -17.22 -20.16 26.21
CA GLN A 3 -16.45 -19.14 25.53
C GLN A 3 -15.41 -18.62 26.55
N SER A 4 -14.16 -19.06 26.42
CA SER A 4 -13.05 -18.54 27.23
C SER A 4 -12.63 -17.19 26.65
N ALA A 5 -12.84 -16.16 27.45
CA ALA A 5 -12.67 -14.76 27.10
C ALA A 5 -11.21 -14.30 27.23
N ASP A 6 -10.32 -14.86 26.41
CA ASP A 6 -8.93 -14.41 26.30
C ASP A 6 -8.35 -14.73 24.90
N ASP A 7 -8.85 -14.03 23.87
CA ASP A 7 -8.14 -13.92 22.58
C ASP A 7 -7.46 -12.54 22.60
N PRO A 8 -6.15 -12.45 22.89
CA PRO A 8 -5.44 -11.19 22.84
C PRO A 8 -5.57 -10.66 21.41
N GLN A 9 -6.19 -9.49 21.27
CA GLN A 9 -6.46 -8.80 20.01
C GLN A 9 -5.22 -8.85 19.12
N ARG A 10 -5.23 -9.78 18.16
CA ARG A 10 -4.19 -9.91 17.13
C ARG A 10 -4.07 -8.57 16.39
N PRO A 11 -2.92 -7.88 16.42
CA PRO A 11 -2.77 -6.62 15.71
C PRO A 11 -2.98 -6.85 14.21
N VAL A 12 -4.17 -6.49 13.72
CA VAL A 12 -4.45 -6.53 12.29
C VAL A 12 -3.79 -5.29 11.71
N GLU A 13 -2.74 -5.48 10.92
CA GLU A 13 -2.14 -4.35 10.23
C GLU A 13 -3.19 -3.68 9.34
N PRO A 14 -3.42 -2.36 9.50
CA PRO A 14 -4.46 -1.67 8.78
C PRO A 14 -4.19 -1.76 7.27
N PRO A 15 -5.25 -1.89 6.44
CA PRO A 15 -5.10 -2.00 4.99
C PRO A 15 -4.28 -0.82 4.45
N GLY A 16 -3.25 -1.13 3.66
CA GLY A 16 -2.35 -0.14 3.07
C GLY A 16 -3.07 0.94 2.25
N LEU A 17 -2.45 2.12 2.18
CA LEU A 17 -2.99 3.32 1.53
C LEU A 17 -3.34 3.07 0.05
N GLU A 18 -2.60 2.19 -0.63
CA GLU A 18 -2.91 1.66 -1.96
C GLU A 18 -4.33 1.07 -2.08
N ARG A 19 -4.76 0.21 -1.15
CA ARG A 19 -6.11 -0.39 -1.18
C ARG A 19 -7.21 0.64 -0.92
N ALA A 20 -6.90 1.68 -0.14
CA ALA A 20 -7.82 2.78 0.09
C ALA A 20 -7.99 3.63 -1.18
N ILE A 21 -6.88 3.94 -1.89
CA ILE A 21 -6.90 4.67 -3.16
C ILE A 21 -7.65 3.86 -4.24
N TRP A 22 -7.34 2.57 -4.38
CA TRP A 22 -7.95 1.71 -5.40
C TRP A 22 -9.49 1.65 -5.28
N ARG A 23 -10.01 1.69 -4.04
CA ARG A 23 -11.47 1.69 -3.78
C ARG A 23 -12.15 3.01 -4.13
N LYS A 24 -11.41 4.13 -4.08
CA LYS A 24 -11.89 5.47 -4.45
C LYS A 24 -11.71 5.79 -5.93
N LEU A 25 -10.88 5.02 -6.63
CA LEU A 25 -10.61 5.17 -8.06
C LEU A 25 -11.87 5.13 -8.95
N PRO A 26 -12.84 4.20 -8.79
CA PRO A 26 -14.07 4.23 -9.59
C PRO A 26 -14.91 5.49 -9.33
N HIS A 27 -14.90 6.02 -8.10
CA HIS A 27 -15.57 7.29 -7.80
C HIS A 27 -14.86 8.47 -8.47
N ALA A 28 -13.52 8.47 -8.51
CA ALA A 28 -12.75 9.47 -9.24
C ALA A 28 -13.00 9.40 -10.76
N ALA A 29 -13.14 8.19 -11.32
CA ALA A 29 -13.51 8.00 -12.72
C ALA A 29 -14.86 8.65 -13.04
N ILE A 30 -15.88 8.41 -12.21
CA ILE A 30 -17.18 9.06 -12.36
C ILE A 30 -17.03 10.59 -12.26
N ALA A 31 -16.32 11.08 -11.23
CA ALA A 31 -16.10 12.52 -11.04
C ALA A 31 -15.41 13.17 -12.24
N SER A 32 -14.42 12.51 -12.84
CA SER A 32 -13.72 13.03 -14.03
C SER A 32 -14.57 13.19 -15.28
N THR A 33 -15.66 12.42 -15.40
CA THR A 33 -16.63 12.60 -16.50
C THR A 33 -17.67 13.65 -16.16
N LEU A 34 -18.05 13.71 -14.88
CA LEU A 34 -19.12 14.55 -14.40
C LEU A 34 -18.69 16.02 -14.33
N ILE A 35 -17.44 16.30 -13.95
CA ILE A 35 -16.90 17.66 -13.84
C ILE A 35 -16.86 18.38 -15.22
N PRO A 36 -16.27 17.82 -16.30
CA PRO A 36 -16.25 18.47 -17.61
C PRO A 36 -17.64 18.56 -18.23
N LEU A 37 -18.51 17.57 -17.98
CA LEU A 37 -19.90 17.61 -18.44
C LEU A 37 -20.67 18.76 -17.79
N LEU A 38 -20.58 18.91 -16.47
CA LEU A 38 -21.20 20.03 -15.76
C LEU A 38 -20.64 21.39 -16.21
N PHE A 39 -19.32 21.47 -16.44
CA PHE A 39 -18.69 22.68 -16.98
C PHE A 39 -19.27 23.04 -18.36
N TYR A 40 -19.37 22.07 -19.26
CA TYR A 40 -19.95 22.31 -20.59
C TYR A 40 -21.42 22.73 -20.51
N LEU A 41 -22.23 22.04 -19.70
CA LEU A 41 -23.63 22.40 -19.48
C LEU A 41 -23.76 23.82 -18.90
N TYR A 42 -22.92 24.19 -17.94
CA TYR A 42 -22.92 25.54 -17.37
C TYR A 42 -22.70 26.61 -18.45
N VAL A 43 -21.71 26.41 -19.33
CA VAL A 43 -21.45 27.35 -20.44
C VAL A 43 -22.59 27.36 -21.46
N LEU A 44 -23.29 26.24 -21.64
CA LEU A 44 -24.43 26.14 -22.54
C LEU A 44 -25.63 26.96 -22.03
N TYR A 45 -25.94 26.90 -20.73
CA TYR A 45 -27.04 27.65 -20.13
C TYR A 45 -26.70 29.11 -19.82
N PHE A 46 -25.44 29.39 -19.49
CA PHE A 46 -24.94 30.73 -19.15
C PHE A 46 -23.72 31.06 -20.00
N PRO A 47 -23.90 31.36 -21.29
CA PRO A 47 -22.78 31.67 -22.17
C PRO A 47 -22.14 33.00 -21.73
N PRO A 48 -20.86 33.02 -21.34
CA PRO A 48 -20.16 34.25 -21.02
C PRO A 48 -19.76 34.93 -22.32
N VAL A 49 -20.63 35.80 -22.82
CA VAL A 49 -20.42 36.54 -24.06
C VAL A 49 -19.97 37.94 -23.70
N SER A 50 -18.78 38.34 -24.15
CA SER A 50 -18.32 39.73 -24.07
C SER A 50 -19.05 40.58 -25.12
N ASP A 51 -19.25 41.87 -24.87
CA ASP A 51 -19.89 42.79 -25.82
C ASP A 51 -19.21 42.72 -27.20
N GLY A 52 -19.93 42.19 -28.20
CA GLY A 52 -19.44 41.94 -29.57
C GLY A 52 -18.96 40.51 -29.88
N GLY A 53 -19.02 39.59 -28.93
CA GLY A 53 -18.68 38.17 -29.10
C GLY A 53 -19.81 37.35 -29.74
N SER A 54 -19.44 36.30 -30.48
CA SER A 54 -20.40 35.31 -31.01
C SER A 54 -20.59 34.16 -30.02
N VAL A 55 -21.84 33.93 -29.62
CA VAL A 55 -22.24 32.84 -28.70
C VAL A 55 -21.76 31.48 -29.20
N GLU A 56 -21.88 31.24 -30.51
CA GLU A 56 -21.51 29.98 -31.16
C GLU A 56 -20.02 29.66 -30.97
N LYS A 57 -19.16 30.68 -31.12
CA LYS A 57 -17.71 30.52 -30.93
C LYS A 57 -17.36 30.19 -29.49
N THR A 58 -18.02 30.82 -28.52
CA THR A 58 -17.79 30.58 -27.09
C THR A 58 -18.23 29.17 -26.67
N VAL A 59 -19.40 28.71 -27.14
CA VAL A 59 -19.87 27.35 -26.84
C VAL A 59 -18.98 26.29 -27.49
N MET A 60 -18.53 26.54 -28.72
CA MET A 60 -17.62 25.62 -29.42
C MET A 60 -16.25 25.53 -28.73
N SER A 61 -15.65 26.67 -28.36
CA SER A 61 -14.36 26.68 -27.66
C SER A 61 -14.44 26.02 -26.28
N ALA A 62 -15.54 26.26 -25.54
CA ALA A 62 -15.80 25.58 -24.27
C ALA A 62 -15.97 24.07 -24.45
N GLY A 63 -16.61 23.62 -25.53
CA GLY A 63 -16.71 22.19 -25.86
C GLY A 63 -15.34 21.55 -26.09
N ILE A 64 -14.46 22.20 -26.84
CA ILE A 64 -13.08 21.73 -27.06
C ILE A 64 -12.31 21.64 -25.74
N ALA A 65 -12.41 22.68 -24.91
CA ALA A 65 -11.77 22.70 -23.59
C ALA A 65 -12.30 21.58 -22.67
N ALA A 66 -13.61 21.37 -22.64
CA ALA A 66 -14.23 20.31 -21.84
C ALA A 66 -13.73 18.92 -22.25
N ILE A 67 -13.65 18.64 -23.56
CA ILE A 67 -13.13 17.35 -24.07
C ILE A 67 -11.64 17.20 -23.71
N ALA A 68 -10.82 18.24 -23.90
CA ALA A 68 -9.41 18.20 -23.55
C ALA A 68 -9.18 17.89 -22.05
N ILE A 69 -9.95 18.54 -21.18
CA ILE A 69 -9.91 18.30 -19.73
C ILE A 69 -10.37 16.87 -19.41
N ALA A 70 -11.47 16.40 -20.01
CA ALA A 70 -11.99 15.06 -19.80
C ALA A 70 -10.95 13.98 -20.15
N VAL A 71 -10.31 14.10 -21.33
CA VAL A 71 -9.25 13.18 -21.76
C VAL A 71 -8.06 13.23 -20.79
N THR A 72 -7.66 14.42 -20.33
CA THR A 72 -6.55 14.59 -19.38
C THR A 72 -6.85 13.94 -18.02
N LEU A 73 -8.08 14.08 -17.51
CA LEU A 73 -8.47 13.46 -16.25
C LEU A 73 -8.55 11.93 -16.39
N TRP A 74 -9.05 11.41 -17.50
CA TRP A 74 -9.08 9.98 -17.77
C TRP A 74 -7.68 9.37 -17.86
N THR A 75 -6.74 10.03 -18.53
CA THR A 75 -5.35 9.54 -18.61
C THR A 75 -4.66 9.61 -17.25
N ALA A 76 -4.90 10.65 -16.46
CA ALA A 76 -4.39 10.73 -15.08
C ALA A 76 -4.91 9.59 -14.19
N ILE A 77 -6.22 9.31 -14.24
CA ILE A 77 -6.84 8.21 -13.48
C ILE A 77 -6.30 6.86 -13.91
N PHE A 78 -6.15 6.64 -15.22
CA PHE A 78 -5.57 5.42 -15.76
C PHE A 78 -4.13 5.21 -15.28
N THR A 79 -3.33 6.27 -15.26
CA THR A 79 -1.95 6.24 -14.75
C THR A 79 -1.90 5.88 -13.27
N VAL A 80 -2.76 6.50 -12.45
CA VAL A 80 -2.87 6.18 -11.02
C VAL A 80 -3.36 4.74 -10.81
N ALA A 81 -4.31 4.26 -11.62
CA ALA A 81 -4.82 2.90 -11.55
C ALA A 81 -3.72 1.88 -11.77
N ILE A 82 -2.89 2.08 -12.80
CA ILE A 82 -1.74 1.23 -13.09
C ILE A 82 -0.74 1.27 -11.95
N GLY A 83 -0.36 2.45 -11.47
CA GLY A 83 0.58 2.58 -10.35
C GLY A 83 0.09 1.86 -9.09
N CYS A 84 -1.18 2.00 -8.76
CA CYS A 84 -1.80 1.34 -7.61
C CYS A 84 -1.86 -0.18 -7.78
N TRP A 85 -2.18 -0.66 -9.00
CA TRP A 85 -2.15 -2.08 -9.34
C TRP A 85 -0.76 -2.69 -9.13
N ILE A 86 0.28 -2.01 -9.61
CA ILE A 86 1.67 -2.45 -9.45
C ILE A 86 2.03 -2.56 -7.97
N VAL A 87 1.71 -1.55 -7.15
CA VAL A 87 2.00 -1.59 -5.69
C VAL A 87 1.27 -2.73 -5.00
N MET A 88 -0.01 -2.98 -5.35
CA MET A 88 -0.76 -4.11 -4.80
C MET A 88 -0.12 -5.46 -5.16
N VAL A 89 0.44 -5.59 -6.37
CA VAL A 89 1.18 -6.78 -6.79
C VAL A 89 2.50 -6.91 -6.01
N MET A 90 3.26 -5.82 -5.85
CA MET A 90 4.56 -5.83 -5.16
C MET A 90 4.44 -6.17 -3.68
N LYS A 91 3.49 -5.54 -2.99
CA LYS A 91 3.29 -5.76 -1.55
C LYS A 91 2.60 -7.08 -1.25
N GLY A 92 1.83 -7.61 -2.22
CA GLY A 92 1.01 -8.80 -2.03
C GLY A 92 -0.16 -8.56 -1.08
N PRO A 93 -1.06 -9.56 -0.91
CA PRO A 93 -2.09 -9.48 0.14
C PRO A 93 -1.42 -9.32 1.49
N ALA A 94 -2.02 -8.54 2.41
CA ALA A 94 -1.56 -8.42 3.78
C ALA A 94 -1.48 -9.84 4.39
N LYS A 95 -0.28 -10.41 4.35
CA LYS A 95 0.02 -11.71 4.91
C LYS A 95 0.55 -11.44 6.29
N TYR A 96 -0.07 -12.14 7.23
CA TYR A 96 0.23 -12.16 8.65
C TYR A 96 1.68 -12.62 8.82
N ALA A 97 2.63 -11.68 8.83
CA ALA A 97 4.01 -11.97 8.45
C ALA A 97 4.78 -12.81 9.48
N ASP A 98 4.36 -12.85 10.74
CA ASP A 98 4.98 -13.72 11.75
C ASP A 98 3.93 -14.36 12.68
N SER A 99 3.03 -15.18 12.12
CA SER A 99 2.27 -16.14 12.94
C SER A 99 3.04 -17.45 13.16
N TYR A 100 4.36 -17.36 13.25
CA TYR A 100 5.12 -18.43 13.88
C TYR A 100 4.99 -18.25 15.40
N GLU A 101 4.86 -19.34 16.14
CA GLU A 101 5.06 -19.32 17.60
C GLU A 101 6.53 -18.93 17.82
N LEU A 102 6.81 -17.63 17.94
CA LEU A 102 8.09 -17.18 18.45
C LEU A 102 8.13 -17.58 19.92
N SER A 103 9.02 -18.51 20.25
CA SER A 103 9.45 -18.73 21.62
C SER A 103 10.29 -17.51 22.02
N ASP A 104 9.63 -16.43 22.42
CA ASP A 104 10.27 -15.25 22.97
C ASP A 104 11.00 -15.65 24.25
N ALA A 105 12.33 -15.83 24.14
CA ALA A 105 13.19 -15.90 25.30
C ALA A 105 13.46 -14.47 25.74
N GLU A 106 12.83 -14.05 26.82
CA GLU A 106 12.98 -12.71 27.43
C GLU A 106 14.45 -12.37 27.79
N GLN A 107 15.35 -13.36 27.83
CA GLN A 107 16.75 -13.19 28.23
C GLN A 107 17.72 -13.81 27.21
N PRO A 108 18.85 -13.14 26.91
CA PRO A 108 19.92 -13.73 26.12
C PRO A 108 20.37 -15.04 26.78
N ARG A 109 20.54 -16.10 25.98
CA ARG A 109 21.16 -17.34 26.47
C ARG A 109 22.59 -16.98 26.91
N GLU A 110 22.89 -17.12 28.19
CA GLU A 110 24.27 -17.00 28.65
C GLU A 110 25.08 -18.12 28.00
N GLU A 111 25.90 -17.76 27.00
CA GLU A 111 26.93 -18.65 26.49
C GLU A 111 27.94 -18.84 27.62
N MET A 112 27.82 -19.94 28.36
CA MET A 112 28.86 -20.40 29.27
C MET A 112 30.11 -20.67 28.45
N HIS A 113 31.05 -19.72 28.48
CA HIS A 113 32.37 -19.90 27.90
C HIS A 113 33.11 -20.95 28.74
N GLU A 114 33.00 -22.21 28.32
CA GLU A 114 33.75 -23.32 28.90
C GLU A 114 35.22 -23.20 28.41
N ASP A 115 36.03 -22.43 29.13
CA ASP A 115 37.50 -22.47 29.04
C ASP A 115 37.98 -23.79 29.69
N THR A 116 37.75 -24.92 29.01
CA THR A 116 38.40 -26.18 29.36
C THR A 116 39.76 -26.24 28.66
N ARG A 117 40.71 -25.48 29.17
CA ARG A 117 42.13 -25.85 29.05
C ARG A 117 42.43 -26.93 30.09
N PRO A 118 42.78 -28.17 29.69
CA PRO A 118 43.22 -29.17 30.66
C PRO A 118 44.62 -28.79 31.16
N THR A 119 44.69 -28.29 32.39
CA THR A 119 45.92 -28.25 33.18
C THR A 119 46.37 -29.66 33.49
N SER A 120 47.48 -30.07 32.88
CA SER A 120 48.53 -30.98 33.37
C SER A 120 48.20 -31.80 34.63
N GLU A 121 48.12 -33.13 34.47
CA GLU A 121 48.75 -34.02 35.43
C GLU A 121 49.52 -35.17 34.76
N SER A 122 50.69 -35.37 35.33
CA SER A 122 51.80 -36.21 34.93
C SER A 122 51.67 -37.62 35.50
N GLY A 123 52.10 -38.61 34.72
CA GLY A 123 52.82 -39.75 35.29
C GLY A 123 52.00 -40.93 35.80
N LYS A 124 51.76 -41.91 34.92
CA LYS A 124 52.07 -43.35 35.11
C LYS A 124 51.30 -44.19 34.09
N LYS A 125 52.01 -44.74 33.12
CA LYS A 125 51.89 -46.14 32.63
C LYS A 125 52.79 -46.35 31.39
N TYR A 126 54.10 -46.32 31.61
CA TYR A 126 55.07 -47.08 30.80
C TYR A 126 55.47 -48.35 31.58
N GLN A 127 54.46 -49.07 32.05
CA GLN A 127 54.58 -50.40 32.63
C GLN A 127 53.36 -51.16 32.11
N LEU A 128 53.58 -52.36 31.57
CA LEU A 128 52.71 -53.16 30.69
C LEU A 128 52.94 -52.76 29.22
N GLU A 129 53.61 -53.51 28.35
CA GLU A 129 53.82 -54.96 28.30
C GLU A 129 55.23 -55.32 27.78
N ALA A 130 55.76 -56.37 28.40
CA ALA A 130 56.85 -57.19 27.90
C ALA A 130 56.28 -58.31 27.01
#